data_AF-A0A1A3D627-F1
#
_entry.id   AF-A0A1A3D627-F1
#
_cell.length_a   1.000
_cell.length_b   1.000
_cell.length_c   1.000
_cell.angle_alpha   90.00
_cell.angle_beta   90.00
_cell.angle_gamma   90.00
#
_symmetry.space_group_name_H-M   'P 1'
#
loop_
_entity.id
_entity.type
_entity.pdbx_description
1 polymer ?
#
loop_
_entity_poly.entity_id
_entity_poly.type
_entity_poly.pdbx_seq_one_letter_code
_entity_poly.pdbx_strand_id
1 'polypeptide(L)'
;MTSAWDRARAVADAVLYEGYLLYPYRGTSSKNQSRWQFGVLGPPGAADAGLGEDDTLAAAFLVDGSEALTLVVRFLQLQHRRAEREFAHGAFEPVDELKTAAGSWLTWDEAVECELSFGPLPLDGRPRTLPVLAEAATDVELLAGGRLVRERREVRGELTVASEPDGDLRRVTVRVTNVGEAAGSKADSIARSMIGTHIIAEVVGGEFVSLLEPPPGVAAAASRCRQHRCFPVLAGPAGTRDILLISPIILYDHPEVAEQSSAALYDCTEIDEILTLRVMTMTDEEKAQARATDPRAAHIIDQCDAMSPDAMARLHGVLRDPHALSGLVPEIPDGVDWWDPLADNAVRPEVDAVLVNGVRVARGSRVRLRPMRNADAQDIFVAGKTARVTSVHEDVEGDKHVAVVVDDDLAAELHHWYGRYLYFSPDEVEPLEAGQPAKP
;
A
#
# COMPACT_ATOMS: atom_id res chain seq x y z
N MET A 1 5.13 -22.47 -15.47
CA MET A 1 4.08 -21.44 -15.56
C MET A 1 3.42 -21.40 -14.22
N THR A 2 3.59 -20.30 -13.48
CA THR A 2 2.79 -20.03 -12.28
C THR A 2 1.32 -20.00 -12.67
N SER A 3 0.44 -20.58 -11.85
CA SER A 3 -0.99 -20.50 -12.12
C SER A 3 -1.46 -19.04 -11.98
N ALA A 4 -2.58 -18.69 -12.62
CA ALA A 4 -3.18 -17.36 -12.45
C ALA A 4 -3.39 -17.01 -10.97
N TRP A 5 -3.73 -18.03 -10.17
CA TRP A 5 -3.87 -17.95 -8.73
C TRP A 5 -2.57 -17.63 -8.01
N ASP A 6 -1.46 -18.27 -8.37
CA ASP A 6 -0.15 -18.00 -7.75
C ASP A 6 0.30 -16.55 -8.00
N ARG A 7 -0.01 -16.00 -9.19
CA ARG A 7 0.28 -14.60 -9.50
C ARG A 7 -0.54 -13.63 -8.66
N ALA A 8 -1.86 -13.83 -8.62
CA ALA A 8 -2.75 -13.02 -7.81
C ALA A 8 -2.37 -13.09 -6.32
N ARG A 9 -1.98 -14.29 -5.84
CA ARG A 9 -1.48 -14.51 -4.48
C ARG A 9 -0.20 -13.73 -4.20
N ALA A 10 0.76 -13.70 -5.12
CA ALA A 10 2.00 -12.94 -4.92
C ALA A 10 1.75 -11.44 -4.74
N VAL A 11 0.86 -10.85 -5.55
CA VAL A 11 0.44 -9.45 -5.37
C VAL A 11 -0.29 -9.27 -4.04
N ALA A 12 -1.20 -10.18 -3.72
CA ALA A 12 -1.95 -10.17 -2.48
C ALA A 12 -1.04 -10.28 -1.23
N ASP A 13 0.05 -11.05 -1.31
CA ASP A 13 1.09 -11.14 -0.26
C ASP A 13 1.83 -9.82 -0.09
N ALA A 14 2.19 -9.15 -1.19
CA ALA A 14 2.80 -7.83 -1.14
C ALA A 14 1.86 -6.82 -0.47
N VAL A 15 0.58 -6.79 -0.85
CA VAL A 15 -0.44 -5.93 -0.23
C VAL A 15 -0.64 -6.25 1.26
N LEU A 16 -0.66 -7.54 1.63
CA LEU A 16 -0.88 -7.98 3.02
C LEU A 16 0.18 -7.43 3.98
N TYR A 17 1.42 -7.43 3.51
CA TYR A 17 2.58 -7.04 4.31
C TYR A 17 3.02 -5.60 4.11
N GLU A 18 2.36 -4.85 3.24
CA GLU A 18 2.72 -3.46 2.97
C GLU A 18 2.62 -2.60 4.23
N GLY A 19 3.75 -2.00 4.66
CA GLY A 19 3.82 -1.24 5.91
C GLY A 19 3.84 -2.09 7.19
N TYR A 20 4.04 -3.40 7.10
CA TYR A 20 4.16 -4.29 8.27
C TYR A 20 5.40 -3.99 9.12
N LEU A 21 6.55 -3.91 8.46
CA LEU A 21 7.84 -3.62 9.08
C LEU A 21 8.69 -2.80 8.12
N LEU A 22 8.82 -1.51 8.40
CA LEU A 22 9.48 -0.54 7.52
C LEU A 22 10.95 -0.37 7.90
N TYR A 23 11.79 -0.04 6.90
CA TYR A 23 13.18 0.35 7.14
C TYR A 23 13.25 1.44 8.23
N PRO A 24 14.13 1.29 9.25
CA PRO A 24 15.29 0.39 9.33
C PRO A 24 15.03 -0.98 9.98
N TYR A 25 13.79 -1.47 10.00
CA TYR A 25 13.40 -2.81 10.48
C TYR A 25 13.69 -3.09 11.97
N ARG A 26 13.93 -2.04 12.76
CA ARG A 26 14.15 -2.13 14.20
C ARG A 26 12.86 -1.81 14.96
N GLY A 27 12.55 -2.56 16.00
CA GLY A 27 11.38 -2.31 16.86
C GLY A 27 11.45 -0.98 17.63
N THR A 28 12.64 -0.42 17.79
CA THR A 28 12.86 0.92 18.39
C THR A 28 12.56 2.08 17.45
N SER A 29 12.33 1.82 16.16
CA SER A 29 12.01 2.87 15.19
C SER A 29 10.56 3.31 15.36
N SER A 30 10.33 4.62 15.47
CA SER A 30 8.98 5.19 15.68
C SER A 30 7.97 4.74 14.61
N LYS A 31 8.42 4.56 13.37
CA LYS A 31 7.59 4.01 12.28
C LYS A 31 7.08 2.60 12.58
N ASN A 32 7.90 1.76 13.20
CA ASN A 32 7.55 0.36 13.50
C ASN A 32 6.79 0.22 14.83
N GLN A 33 6.74 1.25 15.67
CA GLN A 33 5.94 1.26 16.91
C GLN A 33 4.44 1.50 16.66
N SER A 34 4.07 1.82 15.42
CA SER A 34 2.69 1.99 14.96
C SER A 34 2.46 1.09 13.75
N ARG A 35 1.25 0.54 13.60
CA ARG A 35 0.86 -0.20 12.40
C ARG A 35 0.35 0.76 11.34
N TRP A 36 0.99 0.77 10.17
CA TRP A 36 0.67 1.66 9.03
C TRP A 36 -0.08 0.95 7.90
N GLN A 37 -0.41 -0.33 8.09
CA GLN A 37 -1.02 -1.16 7.06
C GLN A 37 -2.40 -0.63 6.64
N PHE A 38 -2.64 -0.59 5.34
CA PHE A 38 -3.97 -0.32 4.79
C PHE A 38 -4.90 -1.51 5.03
N GLY A 39 -6.22 -1.30 4.99
CA GLY A 39 -7.20 -2.38 5.14
C GLY A 39 -7.34 -2.94 6.56
N VAL A 40 -6.96 -2.18 7.58
CA VAL A 40 -7.23 -2.56 8.98
C VAL A 40 -8.73 -2.42 9.26
N LEU A 41 -9.34 -3.51 9.73
CA LEU A 41 -10.72 -3.55 10.22
C LEU A 41 -10.71 -3.62 11.75
N GLY A 42 -10.92 -2.47 12.38
CA GLY A 42 -10.99 -2.35 13.84
C GLY A 42 -12.24 -2.98 14.43
N PRO A 43 -12.30 -3.25 15.74
CA PRO A 43 -13.55 -3.67 16.37
C PRO A 43 -14.65 -2.59 16.27
N PRO A 44 -15.93 -2.96 16.35
CA PRO A 44 -17.04 -2.02 16.28
C PRO A 44 -16.87 -0.80 17.19
N GLY A 45 -17.04 0.40 16.61
CA GLY A 45 -16.91 1.69 17.31
C GLY A 45 -15.47 2.17 17.58
N ALA A 46 -14.44 1.43 17.14
CA ALA A 46 -13.04 1.83 17.36
C ALA A 46 -12.68 3.15 16.67
N ALA A 47 -13.16 3.37 15.44
CA ALA A 47 -12.96 4.63 14.69
C ALA A 47 -13.57 5.83 15.42
N ASP A 48 -14.84 5.74 15.82
CA ASP A 48 -15.55 6.81 16.52
C ASP A 48 -14.91 7.16 17.86
N ALA A 49 -14.36 6.16 18.54
CA ALA A 49 -13.65 6.33 19.82
C ALA A 49 -12.20 6.82 19.65
N GLY A 50 -11.68 6.96 18.42
CA GLY A 50 -10.28 7.29 18.16
C GLY A 50 -9.29 6.21 18.63
N LEU A 51 -9.76 4.97 18.77
CA LEU A 51 -8.99 3.82 19.25
C LEU A 51 -8.44 2.95 18.11
N GLY A 52 -8.98 3.08 16.90
CA GLY A 52 -8.56 2.31 15.74
C GLY A 52 -9.26 2.75 14.46
N GLU A 53 -9.32 1.83 13.52
CA GLU A 53 -9.89 2.04 12.19
C GLU A 53 -11.35 1.59 12.11
N ASP A 54 -12.01 1.95 11.00
CA ASP A 54 -13.37 1.50 10.67
C ASP A 54 -13.44 -0.04 10.61
N ASP A 55 -14.57 -0.61 11.02
CA ASP A 55 -14.76 -2.05 11.16
C ASP A 55 -15.04 -2.78 9.85
N THR A 56 -15.19 -2.05 8.74
CA THR A 56 -15.72 -2.59 7.50
C THR A 56 -14.88 -2.24 6.28
N LEU A 57 -14.82 -3.18 5.33
CA LEU A 57 -14.51 -2.94 3.92
C LEU A 57 -15.60 -3.54 3.04
N ALA A 58 -15.89 -2.92 1.89
CA ALA A 58 -16.87 -3.43 0.95
C ALA A 58 -16.57 -3.03 -0.49
N ALA A 59 -16.86 -3.93 -1.44
CA ALA A 59 -16.77 -3.64 -2.85
C ALA A 59 -17.91 -4.30 -3.62
N ALA A 60 -18.42 -3.60 -4.62
CA ALA A 60 -19.24 -4.18 -5.66
C ALA A 60 -18.44 -4.34 -6.96
N PHE A 61 -18.70 -5.43 -7.67
CA PHE A 61 -18.09 -5.76 -8.96
C PHE A 61 -19.10 -6.48 -9.84
N LEU A 62 -18.77 -6.63 -11.12
CA LEU A 62 -19.64 -7.22 -12.13
C LEU A 62 -19.11 -8.56 -12.58
N VAL A 63 -20.02 -9.49 -12.80
CA VAL A 63 -19.77 -10.85 -13.30
C VAL A 63 -20.61 -11.06 -14.56
N ASP A 64 -19.99 -11.60 -15.59
CA ASP A 64 -20.60 -12.03 -16.85
C ASP A 64 -20.61 -13.57 -16.94
N GLY A 65 -21.77 -14.15 -17.23
CA GLY A 65 -21.91 -15.57 -17.57
C GLY A 65 -21.70 -16.60 -16.44
N SER A 66 -21.47 -16.20 -15.18
CA SER A 66 -21.24 -17.16 -14.08
C SER A 66 -22.39 -17.28 -13.08
N GLU A 67 -22.55 -18.49 -12.56
CA GLU A 67 -23.54 -18.84 -11.54
C GLU A 67 -22.95 -18.97 -10.13
N ALA A 68 -21.62 -18.96 -9.96
CA ALA A 68 -20.98 -19.12 -8.65
C ALA A 68 -19.58 -18.51 -8.58
N LEU A 69 -19.13 -18.18 -7.37
CA LEU A 69 -17.78 -17.66 -7.13
C LEU A 69 -17.14 -18.24 -5.87
N THR A 70 -15.82 -18.32 -5.84
CA THR A 70 -15.04 -18.64 -4.64
C THR A 70 -14.41 -17.35 -4.12
N LEU A 71 -14.45 -17.12 -2.81
CA LEU A 71 -13.83 -15.98 -2.14
C LEU A 71 -12.78 -16.47 -1.17
N VAL A 72 -11.64 -15.80 -1.12
CA VAL A 72 -10.60 -16.01 -0.11
C VAL A 72 -10.36 -14.70 0.61
N VAL A 73 -10.74 -14.64 1.89
CA VAL A 73 -10.50 -13.48 2.76
C VAL A 73 -9.14 -13.69 3.42
N ARG A 74 -8.28 -12.68 3.34
CA ARG A 74 -6.93 -12.71 3.88
C ARG A 74 -6.68 -11.49 4.75
N PHE A 75 -6.04 -11.70 5.89
CA PHE A 75 -5.62 -10.65 6.81
C PHE A 75 -4.55 -11.19 7.76
N LEU A 76 -3.90 -10.29 8.50
CA LEU A 76 -2.96 -10.58 9.55
C LEU A 76 -3.66 -10.46 10.91
N GLN A 77 -3.45 -11.46 11.76
CA GLN A 77 -3.80 -11.44 13.17
C GLN A 77 -2.57 -11.03 13.99
N LEU A 78 -2.72 -10.04 14.87
CA LEU A 78 -1.63 -9.60 15.74
C LEU A 78 -1.23 -10.71 16.71
N GLN A 79 0.08 -10.96 16.81
CA GLN A 79 0.67 -11.87 17.78
C GLN A 79 1.64 -11.11 18.68
N HIS A 80 1.26 -10.92 19.93
CA HIS A 80 2.14 -10.28 20.90
C HIS A 80 3.14 -11.31 21.44
N ARG A 81 4.41 -11.15 21.12
CA ARG A 81 5.52 -11.94 21.65
C ARG A 81 6.12 -11.25 22.86
N ARG A 82 5.96 -11.83 24.05
CA ARG A 82 6.67 -11.41 25.26
C ARG A 82 7.92 -12.24 25.45
N ALA A 83 9.06 -11.57 25.60
CA ALA A 83 10.28 -12.16 26.07
C ALA A 83 10.27 -12.18 27.61
N GLU A 84 10.56 -13.34 28.21
CA GLU A 84 10.58 -13.48 29.67
C GLU A 84 11.89 -14.14 30.11
N ARG A 85 12.54 -13.56 31.13
CA ARG A 85 13.77 -14.08 31.73
C ARG A 85 13.44 -14.99 32.90
N GLU A 86 14.12 -16.12 33.00
CA GLU A 86 14.04 -16.98 34.19
C GLU A 86 14.91 -16.39 35.31
N PHE A 87 14.29 -16.00 36.44
CA PHE A 87 15.01 -15.42 37.59
C PHE A 87 15.12 -16.41 38.76
N ALA A 88 14.31 -17.45 38.77
CA ALA A 88 14.41 -18.62 39.64
C ALA A 88 13.83 -19.83 38.89
N HIS A 89 14.15 -21.05 39.31
CA HIS A 89 13.73 -22.24 38.60
C HIS A 89 12.21 -22.29 38.37
N GLY A 90 11.80 -22.22 37.09
CA GLY A 90 10.39 -22.19 36.67
C GLY A 90 9.66 -20.86 36.90
N ALA A 91 10.35 -19.81 37.34
CA ALA A 91 9.79 -18.48 37.57
C ALA A 91 10.36 -17.46 36.57
N PHE A 92 9.44 -16.79 35.87
CA PHE A 92 9.75 -15.92 34.74
C PHE A 92 9.27 -14.49 35.00
N GLU A 93 10.04 -13.52 34.55
CA GLU A 93 9.67 -12.10 34.56
C GLU A 93 9.73 -11.52 33.13
N PRO A 94 8.75 -10.69 32.72
CA PRO A 94 8.81 -10.01 31.42
C PRO A 94 10.02 -9.09 31.30
N VAL A 95 10.64 -9.08 30.13
CA VAL A 95 11.77 -8.21 29.77
C VAL A 95 11.57 -7.63 28.37
N ASP A 96 12.11 -6.45 28.11
CA ASP A 96 12.07 -5.86 26.77
C ASP A 96 12.91 -6.65 25.77
N GLU A 97 13.98 -7.28 26.25
CA GLU A 97 14.93 -8.06 25.45
C GLU A 97 15.47 -9.25 26.26
N LEU A 98 15.37 -10.45 25.71
CA LEU A 98 16.00 -11.66 26.23
C LEU A 98 17.26 -11.97 25.42
N LYS A 99 18.43 -11.89 26.07
CA LYS A 99 19.73 -12.25 25.46
C LYS A 99 20.16 -13.64 25.91
N THR A 100 20.51 -14.49 24.95
CA THR A 100 21.10 -15.80 25.18
C THR A 100 22.37 -15.97 24.36
N ALA A 101 23.12 -17.05 24.56
CA ALA A 101 24.26 -17.37 23.70
C ALA A 101 23.88 -17.62 22.23
N ALA A 102 22.60 -17.95 21.95
CA ALA A 102 22.11 -18.23 20.61
C ALA A 102 21.58 -16.98 19.88
N GLY A 103 21.35 -15.86 20.58
CA GLY A 103 20.80 -14.66 19.97
C GLY A 103 20.16 -13.70 20.96
N SER A 104 19.43 -12.73 20.41
CA SER A 104 18.59 -11.80 21.18
C SER A 104 17.17 -11.78 20.63
N TRP A 105 16.19 -11.65 21.52
CA TRP A 105 14.77 -11.60 21.17
C TRP A 105 14.09 -10.46 21.91
N LEU A 106 13.44 -9.57 21.16
CA LEU A 106 12.67 -8.47 21.73
C LEU A 106 11.25 -8.91 22.10
N THR A 107 10.69 -8.30 23.15
CA THR A 107 9.24 -8.22 23.30
C THR A 107 8.69 -7.37 22.16
N TRP A 108 7.84 -7.95 21.33
CA TRP A 108 7.48 -7.41 20.02
C TRP A 108 6.12 -7.90 19.54
N ASP A 109 5.45 -7.10 18.73
CA ASP A 109 4.25 -7.53 18.03
C ASP A 109 4.63 -8.15 16.68
N GLU A 110 4.39 -9.45 16.56
CA GLU A 110 4.45 -10.22 15.32
C GLU A 110 3.07 -10.24 14.64
N ALA A 111 2.97 -10.89 13.49
CA ALA A 111 1.71 -11.14 12.81
C ALA A 111 1.64 -12.57 12.26
N VAL A 112 0.42 -13.13 12.27
CA VAL A 112 0.10 -14.44 11.71
C VAL A 112 -0.90 -14.27 10.57
N GLU A 113 -0.59 -14.87 9.43
CA GLU A 113 -1.48 -14.87 8.26
C GLU A 113 -2.72 -15.70 8.54
N CYS A 114 -3.88 -15.10 8.29
CA CYS A 114 -5.19 -15.75 8.32
C CYS A 114 -5.74 -15.78 6.91
N GLU A 115 -6.11 -16.98 6.43
CA GLU A 115 -6.67 -17.20 5.11
C GLU A 115 -7.90 -18.10 5.22
N LEU A 116 -9.05 -17.59 4.80
CA LEU A 116 -10.32 -18.30 4.87
C LEU A 116 -10.96 -18.36 3.49
N SER A 117 -11.22 -19.58 3.01
CA SER A 117 -11.85 -19.83 1.71
C SER A 117 -13.35 -20.10 1.87
N PHE A 118 -14.14 -19.49 1.00
CA PHE A 118 -15.59 -19.60 0.97
C PHE A 118 -16.05 -19.91 -0.46
N GLY A 119 -16.80 -20.99 -0.61
CA GLY A 119 -17.50 -21.30 -1.86
C GLY A 119 -17.26 -22.70 -2.39
N PRO A 120 -17.67 -22.97 -3.65
CA PRO A 120 -18.34 -22.02 -4.55
C PRO A 120 -19.68 -21.50 -3.99
N LEU A 121 -19.83 -20.18 -3.92
CA LEU A 121 -21.03 -19.49 -3.46
C LEU A 121 -21.92 -19.21 -4.68
N PRO A 122 -23.17 -19.72 -4.71
CA PRO A 122 -24.05 -19.49 -5.83
C PRO A 122 -24.53 -18.03 -5.86
N LEU A 123 -24.60 -17.49 -7.07
CA LEU A 123 -25.06 -16.15 -7.37
C LEU A 123 -26.57 -16.16 -7.66
N ASP A 124 -27.36 -16.69 -6.73
CA ASP A 124 -28.80 -16.94 -6.88
C ASP A 124 -29.68 -15.76 -6.42
N GLY A 125 -29.07 -14.61 -6.10
CA GLY A 125 -29.77 -13.45 -5.57
C GLY A 125 -30.02 -13.46 -4.06
N ARG A 126 -29.70 -14.57 -3.37
CA ARG A 126 -29.91 -14.67 -1.92
C ARG A 126 -28.67 -14.17 -1.19
N PRO A 127 -28.79 -13.18 -0.28
CA PRO A 127 -27.66 -12.73 0.51
C PRO A 127 -27.19 -13.84 1.45
N ARG A 128 -25.87 -13.95 1.64
CA ARG A 128 -25.22 -14.91 2.53
C ARG A 128 -24.34 -14.16 3.51
N THR A 129 -24.32 -14.63 4.75
CA THR A 129 -23.41 -14.17 5.80
C THR A 129 -22.63 -15.38 6.29
N LEU A 130 -21.30 -15.28 6.24
CA LEU A 130 -20.38 -16.36 6.56
C LEU A 130 -19.41 -15.89 7.65
N PRO A 131 -19.15 -16.70 8.69
CA PRO A 131 -18.27 -16.28 9.77
C PRO A 131 -16.81 -16.24 9.29
N VAL A 132 -16.09 -15.19 9.70
CA VAL A 132 -14.64 -15.06 9.56
C VAL A 132 -14.06 -15.10 10.98
N LEU A 133 -13.33 -16.15 11.32
CA LEU A 133 -12.81 -16.36 12.68
C LEU A 133 -11.32 -16.65 12.65
N ALA A 134 -10.54 -15.87 13.39
CA ALA A 134 -9.19 -16.22 13.80
C ALA A 134 -9.16 -16.45 15.31
N GLU A 135 -8.82 -17.66 15.73
CA GLU A 135 -8.88 -18.07 17.13
C GLU A 135 -7.81 -17.40 17.99
N ALA A 136 -8.11 -17.20 19.27
CA ALA A 136 -7.10 -16.87 20.25
C ALA A 136 -6.14 -18.05 20.44
N ALA A 137 -4.87 -17.76 20.72
CA ALA A 137 -3.88 -18.80 20.99
C ALA A 137 -2.77 -18.29 21.90
N THR A 138 -2.15 -19.22 22.61
CA THR A 138 -0.92 -18.98 23.38
C THR A 138 0.09 -20.07 23.05
N ASP A 139 1.26 -19.67 22.57
CA ASP A 139 2.39 -20.56 22.30
C ASP A 139 3.58 -20.17 23.19
N VAL A 140 4.32 -21.17 23.68
CA VAL A 140 5.46 -20.95 24.58
C VAL A 140 6.68 -21.68 24.05
N GLU A 141 7.71 -20.90 23.72
CA GLU A 141 9.01 -21.39 23.28
C GLU A 141 10.03 -21.23 24.41
N LEU A 142 10.60 -22.35 24.89
CA LEU A 142 11.64 -22.32 25.92
C LEU A 142 12.99 -22.00 25.30
N LEU A 143 13.72 -21.06 25.91
CA LEU A 143 15.06 -20.66 25.52
C LEU A 143 16.02 -20.80 26.71
N ALA A 144 17.32 -20.81 26.44
CA ALA A 144 18.31 -20.81 27.52
C ALA A 144 18.16 -19.54 28.39
N GLY A 145 17.84 -19.71 29.68
CA GLY A 145 17.68 -18.59 30.62
C GLY A 145 16.35 -17.83 30.52
N GLY A 146 15.36 -18.35 29.79
CA GLY A 146 14.06 -17.68 29.65
C GLY A 146 13.07 -18.40 28.73
N ARG A 147 12.08 -17.67 28.24
CA ARG A 147 11.09 -18.17 27.28
C ARG A 147 10.50 -17.02 26.45
N LEU A 148 9.90 -17.37 25.32
CA LEU A 148 9.05 -16.48 24.53
C LEU A 148 7.61 -16.96 24.68
N VAL A 149 6.70 -16.04 25.03
CA VAL A 149 5.27 -16.30 25.12
C VAL A 149 4.58 -15.51 24.03
N ARG A 150 3.97 -16.19 23.06
CA ARG A 150 3.26 -15.59 21.93
C ARG A 150 1.77 -15.70 22.15
N GLU A 151 1.09 -14.57 22.25
CA GLU A 151 -0.35 -14.50 22.47
C GLU A 151 -1.07 -13.83 21.32
N ARG A 152 -2.17 -14.43 20.90
CA ARG A 152 -3.10 -13.88 19.91
C ARG A 152 -4.48 -13.72 20.54
N ARG A 153 -5.14 -12.60 20.28
CA ARG A 153 -6.55 -12.40 20.66
C ARG A 153 -7.45 -12.88 19.54
N GLU A 154 -8.63 -13.36 19.90
CA GLU A 154 -9.62 -13.78 18.93
C GLU A 154 -10.08 -12.59 18.09
N VAL A 155 -10.17 -12.79 16.77
CA VAL A 155 -10.73 -11.82 15.82
C VAL A 155 -11.98 -12.44 15.21
N ARG A 156 -13.11 -11.74 15.36
CA ARG A 156 -14.41 -12.15 14.84
C ARG A 156 -14.85 -11.19 13.75
N GLY A 157 -15.22 -11.72 12.60
CA GLY A 157 -15.86 -10.94 11.55
C GLY A 157 -16.89 -11.76 10.79
N GLU A 158 -17.48 -11.10 9.81
CA GLU A 158 -18.48 -11.65 8.93
C GLU A 158 -18.18 -11.23 7.49
N LEU A 159 -18.23 -12.20 6.58
CA LEU A 159 -18.26 -11.98 5.15
C LEU A 159 -19.72 -12.03 4.69
N THR A 160 -20.21 -10.92 4.19
CA THR A 160 -21.53 -10.85 3.53
C THR A 160 -21.37 -10.80 2.02
N VAL A 161 -22.16 -11.59 1.32
CA VAL A 161 -22.16 -11.68 -0.15
C VAL A 161 -23.59 -11.53 -0.63
N ALA A 162 -23.84 -10.54 -1.47
CA ALA A 162 -25.11 -10.31 -2.14
C ALA A 162 -24.88 -10.23 -3.64
N SER A 163 -25.86 -10.68 -4.43
CA SER A 163 -25.81 -10.58 -5.88
C SER A 163 -27.15 -10.10 -6.40
N GLU A 164 -27.17 -9.25 -7.42
CA GLU A 164 -28.39 -8.80 -8.07
C GLU A 164 -28.20 -8.71 -9.59
N PRO A 165 -29.24 -8.98 -10.40
CA PRO A 165 -29.17 -8.78 -11.84
C PRO A 165 -28.91 -7.31 -12.20
N ASP A 166 -28.09 -7.08 -13.22
CA ASP A 166 -27.87 -5.76 -13.80
C ASP A 166 -27.74 -5.85 -15.33
N GLY A 167 -28.88 -5.90 -16.00
CA GLY A 167 -28.96 -6.24 -17.43
C GLY A 167 -28.58 -7.71 -17.65
N ASP A 168 -27.69 -7.94 -18.61
CA ASP A 168 -27.14 -9.28 -18.89
C ASP A 168 -26.03 -9.69 -17.89
N LEU A 169 -25.58 -8.74 -17.06
CA LEU A 169 -24.57 -8.95 -16.03
C LEU A 169 -25.20 -9.21 -14.67
N ARG A 170 -24.35 -9.63 -13.73
CA ARG A 170 -24.69 -9.69 -12.31
C ARG A 170 -23.77 -8.78 -11.52
N ARG A 171 -24.34 -7.88 -10.73
CA ARG A 171 -23.59 -7.11 -9.74
C ARG A 171 -23.50 -7.92 -8.46
N VAL A 172 -22.29 -8.14 -7.99
CA VAL A 172 -22.01 -8.81 -6.72
C VAL A 172 -21.44 -7.76 -5.77
N THR A 173 -21.94 -7.74 -4.54
CA THR A 173 -21.40 -6.94 -3.43
C THR A 173 -20.85 -7.88 -2.38
N VAL A 174 -19.59 -7.70 -2.02
CA VAL A 174 -18.96 -8.35 -0.88
C VAL A 174 -18.63 -7.32 0.18
N ARG A 175 -18.80 -7.70 1.45
CA ARG A 175 -18.43 -6.87 2.60
C ARG A 175 -17.84 -7.75 3.67
N VAL A 176 -16.69 -7.35 4.20
CA VAL A 176 -16.09 -7.96 5.39
C VAL A 176 -16.20 -6.93 6.51
N THR A 177 -16.76 -7.36 7.63
CA THR A 177 -16.95 -6.52 8.82
C THR A 177 -16.39 -7.24 10.04
N ASN A 178 -15.61 -6.55 10.87
CA ASN A 178 -15.24 -7.01 12.20
C ASN A 178 -16.44 -6.85 13.13
N VAL A 179 -16.90 -7.95 13.73
CA VAL A 179 -18.08 -8.00 14.61
C VAL A 179 -17.70 -8.38 16.05
N GLY A 180 -16.41 -8.24 16.39
CA GLY A 180 -15.91 -8.50 17.73
C GLY A 180 -16.49 -7.56 18.78
N GLU A 181 -16.09 -7.78 20.04
CA GLU A 181 -16.42 -6.83 21.12
C GLU A 181 -15.70 -5.50 20.92
N ALA A 182 -16.34 -4.41 21.32
CA ALA A 182 -15.73 -3.08 21.31
C ALA A 182 -14.43 -3.05 22.11
N ALA A 183 -13.42 -2.36 21.58
CA ALA A 183 -12.10 -2.28 22.19
C ALA A 183 -12.08 -1.34 23.41
N GLY A 184 -11.33 -1.72 24.45
CA GLY A 184 -11.13 -0.89 25.64
C GLY A 184 -9.96 0.11 25.53
N SER A 185 -9.07 -0.08 24.55
CA SER A 185 -7.88 0.76 24.34
C SER A 185 -7.35 0.63 22.91
N LYS A 186 -6.39 1.46 22.51
CA LYS A 186 -5.71 1.33 21.20
C LYS A 186 -5.00 -0.01 21.03
N ALA A 187 -4.32 -0.49 22.09
CA ALA A 187 -3.62 -1.77 22.07
C ALA A 187 -4.59 -2.97 21.97
N ASP A 188 -5.71 -2.91 22.70
CA ASP A 188 -6.77 -3.93 22.60
C ASP A 188 -7.48 -3.89 21.25
N SER A 189 -7.67 -2.69 20.69
CA SER A 189 -8.25 -2.47 19.35
C SER A 189 -7.43 -3.20 18.28
N ILE A 190 -6.15 -2.87 18.15
CA ILE A 190 -5.30 -3.49 17.13
C ILE A 190 -5.12 -5.00 17.34
N ALA A 191 -5.10 -5.47 18.59
CA ALA A 191 -5.00 -6.89 18.90
C ALA A 191 -6.23 -7.71 18.43
N ARG A 192 -7.39 -7.07 18.28
CA ARG A 192 -8.64 -7.68 17.81
C ARG A 192 -9.03 -7.24 16.39
N SER A 193 -8.15 -6.55 15.68
CA SER A 193 -8.37 -6.11 14.30
C SER A 193 -8.02 -7.20 13.28
N MET A 194 -8.66 -7.14 12.11
CA MET A 194 -8.12 -7.78 10.90
C MET A 194 -7.16 -6.79 10.23
N ILE A 195 -5.88 -7.12 10.14
CA ILE A 195 -4.85 -6.18 9.64
C ILE A 195 -4.53 -6.51 8.17
N GLY A 196 -4.46 -5.52 7.27
CA GLY A 196 -4.12 -5.80 5.87
C GLY A 196 -5.22 -6.55 5.09
N THR A 197 -6.50 -6.34 5.46
CA THR A 197 -7.60 -7.15 4.95
C THR A 197 -7.85 -6.93 3.47
N HIS A 198 -7.87 -8.02 2.70
CA HIS A 198 -8.20 -8.02 1.28
C HIS A 198 -8.90 -9.34 0.90
N ILE A 199 -9.47 -9.39 -0.32
CA ILE A 199 -10.22 -10.55 -0.80
C ILE A 199 -9.72 -10.93 -2.19
N ILE A 200 -9.45 -12.21 -2.40
CA ILE A 200 -9.29 -12.78 -3.75
C ILE A 200 -10.60 -13.44 -4.14
N ALA A 201 -11.15 -13.09 -5.29
CA ALA A 201 -12.36 -13.73 -5.83
C ALA A 201 -12.02 -14.48 -7.12
N GLU A 202 -12.53 -15.69 -7.25
CA GLU A 202 -12.46 -16.50 -8.46
C GLU A 202 -13.87 -16.80 -8.94
N VAL A 203 -14.13 -16.61 -10.23
CA VAL A 203 -15.42 -16.90 -10.84
C VAL A 203 -15.45 -18.32 -11.38
N VAL A 204 -16.58 -19.02 -11.21
CA VAL A 204 -16.76 -20.38 -11.75
C VAL A 204 -17.46 -20.30 -13.10
N GLY A 205 -16.72 -20.46 -14.19
CA GLY A 205 -17.30 -20.59 -15.54
C GLY A 205 -17.86 -19.31 -16.15
N GLY A 206 -17.29 -18.15 -15.84
CA GLY A 206 -17.61 -16.86 -16.47
C GLY A 206 -16.44 -15.89 -16.35
N GLU A 207 -16.71 -14.59 -16.41
CA GLU A 207 -15.67 -13.54 -16.37
C GLU A 207 -16.07 -12.37 -15.45
N PHE A 208 -15.09 -11.76 -14.82
CA PHE A 208 -15.23 -10.45 -14.19
C PHE A 208 -15.11 -9.35 -15.25
N VAL A 209 -15.81 -8.23 -14.99
CA VAL A 209 -15.66 -7.02 -15.81
C VAL A 209 -14.72 -6.06 -15.10
N SER A 210 -13.72 -5.55 -15.84
CA SER A 210 -12.86 -4.45 -15.37
C SER A 210 -13.70 -3.24 -14.99
N LEU A 211 -13.46 -2.70 -13.78
CA LEU A 211 -14.05 -1.42 -13.37
C LEU A 211 -13.21 -0.21 -13.78
N LEU A 212 -11.92 -0.41 -14.08
CA LEU A 212 -11.01 0.64 -14.55
C LEU A 212 -11.22 0.91 -16.03
N GLU A 213 -11.31 -0.16 -16.82
CA GLU A 213 -11.49 -0.13 -18.27
C GLU A 213 -12.72 -0.96 -18.69
N PRO A 214 -13.95 -0.52 -18.32
CA PRO A 214 -15.15 -1.26 -18.64
C PRO A 214 -15.36 -1.31 -20.17
N PRO A 215 -15.67 -2.50 -20.74
CA PRO A 215 -16.02 -2.62 -22.15
C PRO A 215 -17.16 -1.70 -22.61
N PRO A 216 -17.25 -1.38 -23.91
CA PRO A 216 -18.38 -0.63 -24.46
C PRO A 216 -19.71 -1.32 -24.14
N GLY A 217 -20.69 -0.57 -23.64
CA GLY A 217 -22.01 -1.08 -23.26
C GLY A 217 -22.18 -1.43 -21.79
N VAL A 218 -21.10 -1.66 -21.03
CA VAL A 218 -21.17 -2.03 -19.60
C VAL A 218 -20.72 -0.91 -18.65
N ALA A 219 -20.23 0.22 -19.18
CA ALA A 219 -19.79 1.38 -18.40
C ALA A 219 -20.87 1.92 -17.43
N ALA A 220 -22.15 1.86 -17.81
CA ALA A 220 -23.25 2.26 -16.94
C ALA A 220 -23.43 1.30 -15.74
N ALA A 221 -23.21 0.01 -15.93
CA ALA A 221 -23.24 -0.98 -14.85
C ALA A 221 -22.02 -0.81 -13.93
N ALA A 222 -20.84 -0.57 -14.52
CA ALA A 222 -19.61 -0.35 -13.76
C ALA A 222 -19.73 0.89 -12.86
N SER A 223 -20.30 2.00 -13.35
CA SER A 223 -20.49 3.23 -12.56
C SER A 223 -21.50 3.11 -11.41
N ARG A 224 -22.32 2.04 -11.39
CA ARG A 224 -23.20 1.72 -10.26
C ARG A 224 -22.49 0.90 -9.17
N CYS A 225 -21.33 0.31 -9.45
CA CYS A 225 -20.53 -0.35 -8.44
C CYS A 225 -20.07 0.68 -7.39
N ARG A 226 -20.02 0.25 -6.14
CA ARG A 226 -19.63 1.08 -4.99
C ARG A 226 -18.51 0.40 -4.26
N GLN A 227 -17.61 1.22 -3.74
CA GLN A 227 -16.40 0.81 -3.07
C GLN A 227 -16.34 1.53 -1.73
N HIS A 228 -15.87 0.84 -0.71
CA HIS A 228 -15.64 1.38 0.61
C HIS A 228 -14.33 0.79 1.14
N ARG A 229 -13.30 1.66 1.23
CA ARG A 229 -11.95 1.35 1.75
C ARG A 229 -11.20 0.24 0.99
N CYS A 230 -11.66 -0.14 -0.19
CA CYS A 230 -11.01 -1.10 -1.07
C CYS A 230 -11.47 -0.92 -2.53
N PHE A 231 -10.70 -1.40 -3.49
CA PHE A 231 -11.06 -1.37 -4.91
C PHE A 231 -10.78 -2.74 -5.57
N PRO A 232 -11.71 -3.27 -6.38
CA PRO A 232 -11.52 -4.53 -7.11
C PRO A 232 -10.76 -4.31 -8.43
N VAL A 233 -9.72 -5.12 -8.67
CA VAL A 233 -8.97 -5.16 -9.93
C VAL A 233 -8.83 -6.59 -10.43
N LEU A 234 -8.73 -6.78 -11.75
CA LEU A 234 -8.41 -8.08 -12.34
C LEU A 234 -7.00 -8.48 -11.91
N ALA A 235 -6.81 -9.71 -11.43
CA ALA A 235 -5.53 -10.15 -10.84
C ALA A 235 -4.90 -11.36 -11.53
N GLY A 236 -5.60 -11.97 -12.50
CA GLY A 236 -5.01 -13.00 -13.35
C GLY A 236 -3.98 -12.43 -14.35
N PRO A 237 -3.31 -13.28 -15.14
CA PRO A 237 -2.46 -12.84 -16.25
C PRO A 237 -3.18 -11.90 -17.22
N ALA A 238 -2.44 -11.03 -17.91
CA ALA A 238 -3.03 -10.14 -18.91
C ALA A 238 -3.88 -10.92 -19.93
N GLY A 239 -5.12 -10.47 -20.12
CA GLY A 239 -6.09 -11.13 -21.01
C GLY A 239 -6.96 -12.20 -20.35
N THR A 240 -6.73 -12.53 -19.08
CA THR A 240 -7.63 -13.38 -18.27
C THR A 240 -8.59 -12.53 -17.45
N ARG A 241 -9.75 -13.07 -17.06
CA ARG A 241 -10.78 -12.33 -16.31
C ARG A 241 -11.46 -13.20 -15.25
N ASP A 242 -10.79 -14.25 -14.83
CA ASP A 242 -11.31 -15.26 -13.93
C ASP A 242 -10.98 -14.98 -12.45
N ILE A 243 -10.04 -14.07 -12.17
CA ILE A 243 -9.59 -13.71 -10.83
C ILE A 243 -9.66 -12.19 -10.61
N LEU A 244 -10.18 -11.81 -9.45
CA LEU A 244 -10.26 -10.43 -8.95
C LEU A 244 -9.51 -10.32 -7.62
N LEU A 245 -8.73 -9.26 -7.44
CA LEU A 245 -8.17 -8.87 -6.15
C LEU A 245 -8.90 -7.61 -5.67
N ILE A 246 -9.53 -7.70 -4.50
CA ILE A 246 -10.21 -6.59 -3.83
C ILE A 246 -9.26 -6.06 -2.77
N SER A 247 -8.52 -5.03 -3.15
CA SER A 247 -7.37 -4.51 -2.41
C SER A 247 -7.70 -3.23 -1.65
N PRO A 248 -7.19 -3.02 -0.43
CA PRO A 248 -7.31 -1.75 0.29
C PRO A 248 -6.39 -0.65 -0.26
N ILE A 249 -5.41 -1.01 -1.09
CA ILE A 249 -4.57 -0.07 -1.85
C ILE A 249 -4.99 -0.05 -3.31
N ILE A 250 -4.75 1.08 -3.98
CA ILE A 250 -5.13 1.21 -5.38
C ILE A 250 -4.10 0.49 -6.26
N LEU A 251 -4.60 -0.33 -7.18
CA LEU A 251 -3.83 -1.08 -8.16
C LEU A 251 -4.46 -0.88 -9.54
N TYR A 252 -3.72 -1.20 -10.59
CA TYR A 252 -4.27 -1.37 -11.94
C TYR A 252 -4.70 -2.82 -12.15
N ASP A 253 -5.46 -3.06 -13.22
CA ASP A 253 -5.74 -4.43 -13.66
C ASP A 253 -4.45 -5.13 -14.07
N HIS A 254 -4.39 -6.43 -13.77
CA HIS A 254 -3.22 -7.28 -13.96
C HIS A 254 -1.97 -6.76 -13.25
N PRO A 255 -2.05 -6.45 -11.93
CA PRO A 255 -0.89 -5.98 -11.19
C PRO A 255 0.20 -7.05 -11.20
N GLU A 256 1.45 -6.61 -11.26
CA GLU A 256 2.62 -7.49 -11.29
C GLU A 256 3.59 -7.06 -10.18
N VAL A 257 4.12 -8.05 -9.45
CA VAL A 257 5.27 -7.81 -8.58
C VAL A 257 6.51 -7.86 -9.48
N ALA A 258 7.34 -6.81 -9.45
CA ALA A 258 8.54 -6.73 -10.28
C ALA A 258 9.44 -7.96 -10.05
N GLU A 259 9.89 -8.63 -11.12
CA GLU A 259 10.72 -9.85 -11.03
C GLU A 259 12.07 -9.60 -10.32
N GLN A 260 12.51 -8.34 -10.30
CA GLN A 260 13.72 -7.88 -9.63
C GLN A 260 13.56 -7.81 -8.11
N SER A 261 12.33 -7.69 -7.60
CA SER A 261 12.02 -7.63 -6.17
C SER A 261 12.01 -9.02 -5.55
N SER A 262 13.19 -9.60 -5.39
CA SER A 262 13.35 -10.92 -4.76
C SER A 262 13.21 -10.89 -3.22
N ALA A 263 13.24 -9.70 -2.62
CA ALA A 263 13.09 -9.48 -1.19
C ALA A 263 11.81 -8.69 -0.92
N ALA A 264 10.91 -9.24 -0.10
CA ALA A 264 9.73 -8.51 0.36
C ALA A 264 10.17 -7.45 1.39
N LEU A 265 10.55 -6.26 0.92
CA LEU A 265 11.03 -5.16 1.76
C LEU A 265 9.92 -4.38 2.48
N TYR A 266 8.65 -4.72 2.18
CA TYR A 266 7.42 -4.22 2.81
C TYR A 266 7.19 -2.70 2.66
N ASP A 267 7.72 -2.13 1.58
CA ASP A 267 7.61 -0.73 1.18
C ASP A 267 7.24 -0.68 -0.32
N CYS A 268 5.98 -0.36 -0.67
CA CYS A 268 5.41 -0.42 -2.02
C CYS A 268 5.88 0.72 -2.95
N THR A 269 7.12 1.18 -2.85
CA THR A 269 7.70 2.11 -3.83
C THR A 269 9.00 1.52 -4.35
N GLU A 270 9.21 1.61 -5.68
CA GLU A 270 10.29 1.01 -6.49
C GLU A 270 11.72 1.42 -6.08
N ILE A 271 12.09 1.22 -4.82
CA ILE A 271 13.36 1.66 -4.26
C ILE A 271 14.09 0.52 -3.54
N ASP A 272 13.89 -0.71 -4.03
CA ASP A 272 14.52 -1.92 -3.48
C ASP A 272 16.04 -1.82 -3.45
N GLU A 273 16.63 -1.18 -4.46
CA GLU A 273 18.07 -0.96 -4.52
C GLU A 273 18.55 -0.02 -3.41
N ILE A 274 17.93 1.15 -3.23
CA ILE A 274 18.35 2.10 -2.19
C ILE A 274 18.16 1.48 -0.81
N LEU A 275 17.07 0.73 -0.60
CA LEU A 275 16.77 0.11 0.68
C LEU A 275 17.78 -0.98 0.97
N THR A 276 18.12 -1.80 -0.03
CA THR A 276 19.18 -2.80 0.09
C THR A 276 20.53 -2.14 0.42
N LEU A 277 20.93 -1.09 -0.30
CA LEU A 277 22.17 -0.35 -0.03
C LEU A 277 22.18 0.27 1.39
N ARG A 278 21.04 0.82 1.82
CA ARG A 278 20.88 1.35 3.18
C ARG A 278 20.99 0.26 4.24
N VAL A 279 20.40 -0.91 4.01
CA VAL A 279 20.58 -2.07 4.89
C VAL A 279 22.04 -2.50 4.96
N MET A 280 22.74 -2.59 3.83
CA MET A 280 24.15 -2.99 3.80
C MET A 280 25.06 -2.03 4.59
N THR A 281 24.70 -0.75 4.64
CA THR A 281 25.42 0.32 5.35
C THR A 281 25.03 0.48 6.82
N MET A 282 24.01 -0.25 7.31
CA MET A 282 23.70 -0.31 8.74
C MET A 282 24.88 -0.87 9.54
N THR A 283 25.05 -0.39 10.77
CA THR A 283 26.08 -0.93 11.68
C THR A 283 25.72 -2.35 12.13
N ASP A 284 26.72 -3.11 12.60
CA ASP A 284 26.51 -4.46 13.13
C ASP A 284 25.50 -4.50 14.28
N GLU A 285 25.51 -3.47 15.15
CA GLU A 285 24.56 -3.32 16.25
C GLU A 285 23.13 -3.11 15.73
N GLU A 286 22.96 -2.28 14.71
CA GLU A 286 21.65 -2.03 14.10
C GLU A 286 21.09 -3.25 13.39
N LYS A 287 21.94 -3.99 12.68
CA LYS A 287 21.59 -5.26 12.04
C LYS A 287 21.22 -6.32 13.08
N ALA A 288 21.97 -6.40 14.18
CA ALA A 288 21.65 -7.31 15.30
C ALA A 288 20.30 -6.96 15.94
N GLN A 289 20.01 -5.67 16.13
CA GLN A 289 18.72 -5.21 16.65
C GLN A 289 17.55 -5.53 15.70
N ALA A 290 17.74 -5.34 14.39
CA ALA A 290 16.74 -5.72 13.40
C ALA A 290 16.47 -7.23 13.43
N ARG A 291 17.51 -8.06 13.43
CA ARG A 291 17.39 -9.53 13.57
C ARG A 291 16.65 -9.96 14.85
N ALA A 292 16.87 -9.26 15.96
CA ALA A 292 16.19 -9.52 17.23
C ALA A 292 14.71 -9.09 17.27
N THR A 293 14.28 -8.24 16.33
CA THR A 293 12.93 -7.69 16.26
C THR A 293 11.94 -8.70 15.70
N ASP A 294 12.14 -9.19 14.47
CA ASP A 294 11.20 -10.09 13.80
C ASP A 294 11.96 -11.09 12.91
N PRO A 295 11.54 -12.36 12.82
CA PRO A 295 12.13 -13.32 11.88
C PRO A 295 12.16 -12.84 10.42
N ARG A 296 11.15 -12.06 9.99
CA ARG A 296 11.12 -11.43 8.64
C ARG A 296 12.17 -10.34 8.51
N ALA A 297 12.38 -9.53 9.55
CA ALA A 297 13.47 -8.57 9.59
C ALA A 297 14.82 -9.29 9.44
N ALA A 298 15.02 -10.37 10.21
CA ALA A 298 16.24 -11.15 10.13
C ALA A 298 16.50 -11.68 8.72
N HIS A 299 15.45 -12.20 8.08
CA HIS A 299 15.52 -12.66 6.69
C HIS A 299 15.92 -11.54 5.72
N ILE A 300 15.33 -10.35 5.83
CA ILE A 300 15.69 -9.18 5.00
C ILE A 300 17.17 -8.84 5.18
N ILE A 301 17.65 -8.69 6.41
CA ILE A 301 19.05 -8.35 6.68
C ILE A 301 19.98 -9.43 6.12
N ASP A 302 19.67 -10.71 6.35
CA ASP A 302 20.48 -11.84 5.87
C ASP A 302 20.53 -11.91 4.33
N GLN A 303 19.41 -11.63 3.65
CA GLN A 303 19.37 -11.55 2.20
C GLN A 303 20.19 -10.39 1.65
N CYS A 304 20.07 -9.19 2.23
CA CYS A 304 20.86 -8.03 1.81
C CYS A 304 22.36 -8.24 2.05
N ASP A 305 22.75 -8.83 3.20
CA ASP A 305 24.16 -9.11 3.53
C ASP A 305 24.76 -10.20 2.61
N ALA A 306 23.96 -11.16 2.16
CA ALA A 306 24.39 -12.24 1.25
C ALA A 306 24.31 -11.85 -0.24
N MET A 307 23.85 -10.64 -0.58
CA MET A 307 23.60 -10.25 -1.96
C MET A 307 24.92 -10.12 -2.75
N SER A 308 24.98 -10.80 -3.90
CA SER A 308 26.13 -10.69 -4.79
C SER A 308 26.10 -9.39 -5.59
N PRO A 309 27.26 -8.88 -6.07
CA PRO A 309 27.30 -7.72 -6.97
C PRO A 309 26.45 -7.90 -8.23
N ASP A 310 26.43 -9.11 -8.80
CA ASP A 310 25.59 -9.42 -9.97
C ASP A 310 24.08 -9.38 -9.64
N ALA A 311 23.70 -9.73 -8.40
CA ALA A 311 22.31 -9.61 -7.95
C ALA A 311 21.93 -8.15 -7.71
N MET A 312 22.84 -7.36 -7.12
CA MET A 312 22.67 -5.91 -6.96
C MET A 312 22.52 -5.22 -8.32
N ALA A 313 23.35 -5.59 -9.31
CA ALA A 313 23.29 -5.01 -10.64
C ALA A 313 21.96 -5.29 -11.38
N ARG A 314 21.20 -6.33 -10.97
CA ARG A 314 19.86 -6.62 -11.51
C ARG A 314 18.75 -5.82 -10.83
N LEU A 315 19.02 -5.18 -9.68
CA LEU A 315 18.10 -4.24 -9.04
C LEU A 315 18.14 -2.86 -9.70
N HIS A 316 19.22 -2.51 -10.40
CA HIS A 316 19.28 -1.34 -11.26
C HIS A 316 18.26 -1.50 -12.41
N GLY A 317 17.21 -0.68 -12.41
CA GLY A 317 16.28 -0.58 -13.54
C GLY A 317 17.01 -0.30 -14.86
N VAL A 318 16.43 -0.75 -15.98
CA VAL A 318 17.00 -0.55 -17.33
C VAL A 318 16.89 0.93 -17.71
N LEU A 319 17.96 1.70 -17.54
CA LEU A 319 18.07 3.09 -18.03
C LEU A 319 17.86 3.15 -19.56
N ARG A 320 16.88 3.95 -20.02
CA ARG A 320 16.75 4.38 -21.42
C ARG A 320 17.52 5.70 -21.63
N ASP A 321 18.04 5.86 -22.85
CA ASP A 321 18.98 6.90 -23.30
C ASP A 321 18.52 8.36 -22.99
N PRO A 322 19.25 9.15 -22.18
CA PRO A 322 18.85 10.50 -21.72
C PRO A 322 18.91 11.65 -22.75
N HIS A 323 19.22 11.39 -24.03
CA HIS A 323 19.57 12.45 -24.98
C HIS A 323 18.50 12.76 -26.04
N ALA A 324 17.24 12.97 -25.67
CA ALA A 324 16.20 13.37 -26.62
C ALA A 324 15.28 14.52 -26.15
N LEU A 325 15.62 15.73 -26.64
CA LEU A 325 14.81 16.95 -26.86
C LEU A 325 14.71 18.00 -25.72
N SER A 326 14.79 19.27 -26.15
CA SER A 326 15.21 20.45 -25.37
C SER A 326 14.08 21.43 -25.01
N GLY A 327 14.27 22.14 -23.89
CA GLY A 327 14.12 23.61 -23.81
C GLY A 327 12.92 24.12 -23.01
N LEU A 328 13.16 24.60 -21.79
CA LEU A 328 12.44 25.64 -21.00
C LEU A 328 12.62 25.48 -19.46
N VAL A 329 13.28 24.41 -19.00
CA VAL A 329 13.78 24.20 -17.62
C VAL A 329 15.33 24.09 -17.73
N PRO A 330 16.12 24.49 -16.71
CA PRO A 330 17.58 24.49 -16.82
C PRO A 330 18.16 23.07 -16.98
N GLU A 331 18.99 22.89 -18.00
CA GLU A 331 19.87 21.72 -18.17
C GLU A 331 20.99 21.76 -17.10
N ILE A 332 21.32 20.61 -16.49
CA ILE A 332 22.47 20.49 -15.59
C ILE A 332 23.74 20.81 -16.40
N PRO A 333 24.60 21.76 -15.97
CA PRO A 333 25.81 22.10 -16.71
C PRO A 333 26.74 20.90 -16.92
N ASP A 334 27.29 20.74 -18.11
CA ASP A 334 28.27 19.69 -18.42
C ASP A 334 29.42 19.68 -17.39
N GLY A 335 29.60 18.54 -16.73
CA GLY A 335 30.66 18.31 -15.74
C GLY A 335 30.28 18.49 -14.27
N VAL A 336 29.00 18.71 -13.96
CA VAL A 336 28.47 18.69 -12.59
C VAL A 336 27.62 17.43 -12.42
N ASP A 337 27.96 16.58 -11.44
CA ASP A 337 27.14 15.42 -11.12
C ASP A 337 25.81 15.89 -10.50
N TRP A 338 24.69 15.32 -10.94
CA TRP A 338 23.32 15.58 -10.46
C TRP A 338 23.10 15.50 -8.93
N TRP A 339 24.01 14.86 -8.18
CA TRP A 339 23.95 14.72 -6.73
C TRP A 339 24.78 15.79 -5.98
N ASP A 340 25.48 16.66 -6.69
CA ASP A 340 26.21 17.79 -6.11
C ASP A 340 25.21 18.84 -5.57
N PRO A 341 25.30 19.27 -4.29
CA PRO A 341 24.47 20.34 -3.73
C PRO A 341 24.54 21.67 -4.50
N LEU A 342 25.54 21.87 -5.36
CA LEU A 342 25.63 23.00 -6.27
C LEU A 342 24.61 22.93 -7.43
N ALA A 343 24.12 21.74 -7.79
CA ALA A 343 23.06 21.52 -8.79
C ALA A 343 21.71 22.10 -8.35
N ASP A 344 21.44 22.18 -7.03
CA ASP A 344 20.23 22.82 -6.48
C ASP A 344 20.15 24.31 -6.84
N ASN A 345 21.27 24.97 -7.16
CA ASN A 345 21.30 26.37 -7.58
C ASN A 345 20.89 26.57 -9.05
N ALA A 346 20.70 25.49 -9.82
CA ALA A 346 20.23 25.56 -11.20
C ALA A 346 18.72 25.83 -11.26
N VAL A 347 17.94 25.26 -10.32
CA VAL A 347 16.49 25.47 -10.21
C VAL A 347 16.21 26.90 -9.76
N ARG A 348 15.43 27.66 -10.54
CA ARG A 348 15.01 29.02 -10.20
C ARG A 348 13.47 29.09 -10.17
N PRO A 349 12.85 28.75 -9.02
CA PRO A 349 11.39 28.70 -8.87
C PRO A 349 10.67 30.03 -9.20
N GLU A 350 11.40 31.14 -9.21
CA GLU A 350 10.95 32.48 -9.56
C GLU A 350 10.76 32.68 -11.09
N VAL A 351 11.37 31.83 -11.93
CA VAL A 351 11.49 32.05 -13.38
C VAL A 351 11.14 30.80 -14.20
N ASP A 352 11.30 29.60 -13.63
CA ASP A 352 11.02 28.32 -14.27
C ASP A 352 9.55 28.22 -14.67
N ALA A 353 9.31 27.79 -15.91
CA ALA A 353 7.98 27.77 -16.50
C ALA A 353 7.86 26.70 -17.57
N VAL A 354 6.64 26.19 -17.76
CA VAL A 354 6.28 25.32 -18.87
C VAL A 354 5.19 25.96 -19.71
N LEU A 355 5.19 25.68 -21.02
CA LEU A 355 4.11 26.10 -21.90
C LEU A 355 3.03 25.01 -21.91
N VAL A 356 1.85 25.35 -21.41
CA VAL A 356 0.67 24.48 -21.47
C VAL A 356 -0.34 25.13 -22.40
N ASN A 357 -0.68 24.46 -23.50
CA ASN A 357 -1.57 25.01 -24.54
C ASN A 357 -1.16 26.43 -25.01
N GLY A 358 0.15 26.71 -25.07
CA GLY A 358 0.70 28.00 -25.46
C GLY A 358 0.68 29.08 -24.37
N VAL A 359 0.16 28.79 -23.18
CA VAL A 359 0.16 29.69 -22.02
C VAL A 359 1.33 29.35 -21.09
N ARG A 360 2.07 30.38 -20.68
CA ARG A 360 3.17 30.22 -19.72
C ARG A 360 2.61 29.93 -18.32
N VAL A 361 2.89 28.73 -17.82
CA VAL A 361 2.57 28.27 -16.47
C VAL A 361 3.85 28.33 -15.63
N ALA A 362 3.81 29.09 -14.55
CA ALA A 362 4.92 29.29 -13.62
C ALA A 362 4.39 29.34 -12.18
N ARG A 363 5.28 29.48 -11.19
CA ARG A 363 4.89 29.71 -9.80
C ARG A 363 3.86 30.84 -9.68
N GLY A 364 2.75 30.56 -9.00
CA GLY A 364 1.62 31.48 -8.83
C GLY A 364 0.52 31.38 -9.90
N SER A 365 0.75 30.69 -11.02
CA SER A 365 -0.31 30.39 -11.99
C SER A 365 -1.43 29.56 -11.35
N ARG A 366 -2.67 29.78 -11.77
CA ARG A 366 -3.81 28.91 -11.42
C ARG A 366 -4.09 27.97 -12.57
N VAL A 367 -4.28 26.69 -12.24
CA VAL A 367 -4.58 25.64 -13.19
C VAL A 367 -5.79 24.84 -12.72
N ARG A 368 -6.49 24.21 -13.65
CA ARG A 368 -7.46 23.15 -13.38
C ARG A 368 -6.81 21.81 -13.66
N LEU A 369 -6.92 20.89 -12.71
CA LEU A 369 -6.33 19.56 -12.81
C LEU A 369 -7.20 18.67 -13.70
N ARG A 370 -6.58 18.04 -14.69
CA ARG A 370 -7.16 17.08 -15.64
C ARG A 370 -6.23 15.86 -15.73
N PRO A 371 -6.05 15.11 -14.64
CA PRO A 371 -5.22 13.91 -14.66
C PRO A 371 -5.67 12.96 -15.76
N MET A 372 -4.71 12.46 -16.50
CA MET A 372 -4.95 11.51 -17.58
C MET A 372 -4.99 10.08 -17.03
N ARG A 373 -5.40 9.14 -17.88
CA ARG A 373 -5.65 7.74 -17.48
C ARG A 373 -4.43 6.96 -16.98
N ASN A 374 -3.23 7.53 -17.10
CA ASN A 374 -1.97 6.97 -16.60
C ASN A 374 -1.46 7.69 -15.34
N ALA A 375 -2.23 8.63 -14.78
CA ALA A 375 -1.88 9.32 -13.54
C ALA A 375 -2.04 8.41 -12.32
N ASP A 376 -1.31 8.74 -11.24
CA ASP A 376 -1.47 8.10 -9.94
C ASP A 376 -2.95 8.11 -9.54
N ALA A 377 -3.47 6.99 -9.07
CA ALA A 377 -4.91 6.87 -8.84
C ALA A 377 -5.48 7.82 -7.77
N GLN A 378 -4.61 8.48 -6.99
CA GLN A 378 -4.98 9.58 -6.09
C GLN A 378 -5.44 10.83 -6.86
N ASP A 379 -4.97 11.03 -8.08
CA ASP A 379 -5.26 12.22 -8.88
C ASP A 379 -6.72 12.28 -9.33
N ILE A 380 -7.38 11.12 -9.44
CA ILE A 380 -8.82 11.02 -9.73
C ILE A 380 -9.65 11.84 -8.71
N PHE A 381 -9.23 11.93 -7.45
CA PHE A 381 -9.94 12.68 -6.41
C PHE A 381 -9.78 14.21 -6.51
N VAL A 382 -8.81 14.68 -7.29
CA VAL A 382 -8.57 16.10 -7.56
C VAL A 382 -8.91 16.50 -8.99
N ALA A 383 -9.37 15.55 -9.82
CA ALA A 383 -9.84 15.82 -11.17
C ALA A 383 -10.92 16.93 -11.19
N GLY A 384 -10.71 17.94 -12.02
CA GLY A 384 -11.57 19.10 -12.17
C GLY A 384 -11.40 20.19 -11.10
N LYS A 385 -10.64 19.95 -10.02
CA LYS A 385 -10.36 20.96 -9.00
C LYS A 385 -9.39 22.02 -9.51
N THR A 386 -9.43 23.20 -8.89
CA THR A 386 -8.47 24.28 -9.15
C THR A 386 -7.31 24.20 -8.17
N ALA A 387 -6.11 24.48 -8.68
CA ALA A 387 -4.89 24.43 -7.90
C ALA A 387 -3.97 25.61 -8.27
N ARG A 388 -3.09 25.96 -7.34
CA ARG A 388 -2.04 26.96 -7.52
C ARG A 388 -0.70 26.28 -7.73
N VAL A 389 0.00 26.67 -8.79
CA VAL A 389 1.34 26.19 -9.11
C VAL A 389 2.34 26.76 -8.11
N THR A 390 3.14 25.90 -7.49
CA THR A 390 4.16 26.29 -6.52
C THR A 390 5.56 26.26 -7.14
N SER A 391 5.81 25.33 -8.06
CA SER A 391 7.07 25.20 -8.79
C SER A 391 6.88 24.36 -10.06
N VAL A 392 7.84 24.46 -10.97
CA VAL A 392 7.95 23.60 -12.15
C VAL A 392 9.30 22.89 -12.07
N HIS A 393 9.31 21.58 -12.28
CA HIS A 393 10.48 20.73 -12.20
C HIS A 393 10.68 19.99 -13.53
N GLU A 394 11.89 19.50 -13.75
CA GLU A 394 12.21 18.48 -14.75
C GLU A 394 12.74 17.28 -13.97
N ASP A 395 12.27 16.09 -14.32
CA ASP A 395 12.76 14.86 -13.72
C ASP A 395 14.03 14.36 -14.42
N VAL A 396 14.47 13.18 -14.02
CA VAL A 396 15.69 12.55 -14.52
C VAL A 396 15.56 12.04 -15.96
N GLU A 397 14.32 11.94 -16.45
CA GLU A 397 13.96 11.49 -17.79
C GLU A 397 13.76 12.68 -18.76
N GLY A 398 13.87 13.92 -18.27
CA GLY A 398 13.64 15.15 -19.03
C GLY A 398 12.17 15.58 -19.08
N ASP A 399 11.30 14.87 -18.34
CA ASP A 399 9.88 15.17 -18.30
C ASP A 399 9.58 16.30 -17.32
N LYS A 400 8.80 17.26 -17.79
CA LYS A 400 8.44 18.45 -17.03
C LYS A 400 7.28 18.14 -16.10
N HIS A 401 7.35 18.60 -14.86
CA HIS A 401 6.34 18.35 -13.84
C HIS A 401 5.93 19.66 -13.17
N VAL A 402 4.61 19.88 -13.04
CA VAL A 402 4.02 21.05 -12.40
C VAL A 402 3.61 20.68 -10.98
N ALA A 403 4.29 21.24 -9.99
CA ALA A 403 3.96 21.03 -8.58
C ALA A 403 2.84 21.99 -8.16
N VAL A 404 1.76 21.47 -7.57
CA VAL A 404 0.55 22.23 -7.25
C VAL A 404 0.05 22.02 -5.83
N VAL A 405 -0.72 23.00 -5.35
CA VAL A 405 -1.54 22.93 -4.12
C VAL A 405 -3.00 23.19 -4.49
N VAL A 406 -3.90 22.28 -4.10
CA VAL A 406 -5.34 22.38 -4.40
C VAL A 406 -5.99 23.44 -3.52
N ASP A 407 -6.85 24.28 -4.10
CA ASP A 407 -7.41 25.47 -3.39
C ASP A 407 -8.38 25.10 -2.25
N ASP A 408 -9.11 23.99 -2.36
CA ASP A 408 -10.15 23.55 -1.40
C ASP A 408 -9.67 22.43 -0.43
N ASP A 409 -8.37 22.27 -0.23
CA ASP A 409 -7.83 21.27 0.69
C ASP A 409 -7.81 21.80 2.14
N LEU A 410 -8.61 21.17 3.02
CA LEU A 410 -8.67 21.49 4.46
C LEU A 410 -7.33 21.29 5.18
N ALA A 411 -6.37 20.57 4.59
CA ALA A 411 -5.01 20.38 5.08
C ALA A 411 -3.96 21.26 4.36
N ALA A 412 -4.35 22.18 3.47
CA ALA A 412 -3.43 22.97 2.65
C ALA A 412 -2.37 23.76 3.46
N GLU A 413 -2.74 24.27 4.64
CA GLU A 413 -1.79 24.99 5.53
C GLU A 413 -0.75 24.05 6.18
N LEU A 414 -1.11 22.79 6.43
CA LEU A 414 -0.19 21.75 6.94
C LEU A 414 0.78 21.24 5.85
N HIS A 415 0.30 21.13 4.61
CA HIS A 415 1.10 20.67 3.46
C HIS A 415 2.20 21.67 3.05
N HIS A 416 1.93 22.98 3.18
CA HIS A 416 2.93 24.01 2.90
C HIS A 416 4.13 23.98 3.88
N TRP A 417 3.90 23.55 5.13
CA TRP A 417 4.94 23.52 6.18
C TRP A 417 5.88 22.31 6.07
N TYR A 418 5.47 21.22 5.41
CA TYR A 418 6.27 20.00 5.22
C TYR A 418 6.62 19.68 3.75
N GLY A 419 6.29 20.56 2.80
CA GLY A 419 6.75 20.45 1.41
C GLY A 419 6.09 19.33 0.58
N ARG A 420 4.86 18.91 0.91
CA ARG A 420 4.12 17.92 0.12
C ARG A 420 3.30 18.63 -0.97
N TYR A 421 3.71 18.46 -2.23
CA TYR A 421 2.99 18.95 -3.41
C TYR A 421 2.42 17.77 -4.20
N LEU A 422 1.34 18.00 -4.96
CA LEU A 422 0.93 17.09 -6.02
C LEU A 422 1.66 17.48 -7.30
N TYR A 423 2.07 16.49 -8.10
CA TYR A 423 2.84 16.71 -9.32
C TYR A 423 2.01 16.23 -10.51
N PHE A 424 1.93 17.06 -11.55
CA PHE A 424 1.17 16.77 -12.77
C PHE A 424 2.02 17.04 -13.99
N SER A 425 1.85 16.24 -15.04
CA SER A 425 2.45 16.55 -16.33
C SER A 425 1.75 17.77 -16.99
N PRO A 426 2.41 18.50 -17.92
CA PRO A 426 1.87 19.72 -18.53
C PRO A 426 0.55 19.52 -19.27
N ASP A 427 0.32 18.33 -19.81
CA ASP A 427 -0.89 17.89 -20.49
C ASP A 427 -2.03 17.51 -19.53
N GLU A 428 -1.74 17.31 -18.25
CA GLU A 428 -2.70 17.02 -17.19
C GLU A 428 -3.20 18.27 -16.46
N VAL A 429 -2.79 19.45 -16.89
CA VAL A 429 -3.21 20.72 -16.31
C VAL A 429 -3.78 21.64 -17.39
N GLU A 430 -4.81 22.41 -17.03
CA GLU A 430 -5.40 23.42 -17.89
C GLU A 430 -5.24 24.81 -17.26
N PRO A 431 -4.51 25.74 -17.88
CA PRO A 431 -4.34 27.10 -17.35
C PRO A 431 -5.69 27.82 -17.21
N LEU A 432 -5.90 28.45 -16.06
CA LEU A 432 -7.03 29.34 -15.83
C LEU A 432 -6.55 30.78 -16.12
N GLU A 433 -7.21 31.48 -17.05
CA GLU A 433 -6.80 32.82 -17.47
C GLU A 433 -6.55 33.76 -16.26
N ALA A 434 -5.44 34.49 -16.30
CA ALA A 434 -5.04 35.40 -15.25
C ALA A 434 -6.02 36.58 -15.14
N GLY A 435 -6.74 36.66 -14.03
CA GLY A 435 -7.25 37.95 -13.55
C GLY A 435 -6.08 38.93 -13.43
N GLN A 436 -6.22 40.09 -14.05
CA GLN A 436 -5.19 41.14 -14.17
C GLN A 436 -4.40 41.37 -12.87
N PRO A 437 -3.07 41.49 -12.92
CA PRO A 437 -2.28 41.86 -11.75
C PRO A 437 -2.70 43.26 -11.28
N ALA A 438 -2.97 43.38 -9.98
CA ALA A 438 -3.08 44.68 -9.33
C ALA A 438 -1.77 45.45 -9.57
N LYS A 439 -1.90 46.64 -10.15
CA LYS A 439 -0.81 47.58 -10.40
C LYS A 439 -0.12 47.98 -9.08
N PRO A 440 1.17 48.34 -9.15
CA PRO A 440 2.15 48.28 -8.05
C PRO A 440 1.86 49.19 -6.86
#